data_AF-A0A367YL32-F1
#
_entry.id   AF-A0A367YL32-F1
#
_cell.length_a   1.000
_cell.length_b   1.000
_cell.length_c   1.000
_cell.angle_alpha   90.00
_cell.angle_beta   90.00
_cell.angle_gamma   90.00
#
_symmetry.space_group_name_H-M   'P 1'
#
loop_
_entity.id
_entity.type
_entity.pdbx_description
1 polymer ?
#
loop_
_entity_poly.entity_id
_entity_poly.type
_entity_poly.pdbx_seq_one_letter_code
_entity_poly.pdbx_strand_id
1 'polypeptide(L)'
;MASISIDKFLFWYFLIHIPITIFIDSSCVVPSEYQLSFAQQIVDFHISTNNDILLAHPQTWFKIFVTFEVVFQLPLFVYFVVKYLRDSLDVDYYLWSIVYGFNAGFTTFVCLVWLGIEYKSYDLTTPQVIKLCGVYAPYIIIPLLVIVNAFYKIKTMKLKTD
;
A
#
# COMPACT_ATOMS: atom_id res chain seq x y z
N MET A 1 -8.97 -8.78 -27.12
CA MET A 1 -8.76 -8.17 -25.79
C MET A 1 -7.39 -7.51 -25.80
N ALA A 2 -7.31 -6.18 -25.68
CA ALA A 2 -6.02 -5.52 -25.54
C ALA A 2 -5.39 -5.98 -24.22
N SER A 3 -4.18 -6.56 -24.28
CA SER A 3 -3.43 -6.88 -23.08
C SER A 3 -3.18 -5.59 -22.29
N ILE A 4 -3.61 -5.55 -21.04
CA ILE A 4 -3.30 -4.42 -20.16
C ILE A 4 -1.80 -4.44 -19.91
N SER A 5 -1.09 -3.38 -20.31
CA SER A 5 0.33 -3.21 -19.94
C SER A 5 0.45 -3.17 -18.41
N ILE A 6 1.47 -3.82 -17.85
CA ILE A 6 1.76 -3.79 -16.40
C ILE A 6 1.84 -2.34 -15.90
N ASP A 7 2.45 -1.44 -16.67
CA ASP A 7 2.55 -0.02 -16.30
C ASP A 7 1.18 0.66 -16.17
N LYS A 8 0.20 0.26 -17.01
CA LYS A 8 -1.18 0.76 -16.93
C LYS A 8 -1.91 0.21 -15.71
N PHE A 9 -1.68 -1.05 -15.36
CA PHE A 9 -2.20 -1.63 -14.13
C PHE A 9 -1.64 -0.90 -12.90
N LEU A 10 -0.33 -0.69 -12.86
CA LEU A 10 0.35 0.02 -11.77
C LEU A 10 -0.08 1.49 -11.66
N PHE A 11 -0.36 2.16 -12.79
CA PHE A 11 -0.94 3.50 -12.80
C PHE A 11 -2.26 3.55 -12.02
N TRP A 12 -3.21 2.66 -12.31
CA TRP A 12 -4.49 2.62 -11.61
C TRP A 12 -4.33 2.24 -10.14
N TYR A 13 -3.41 1.32 -9.85
CA TYR A 13 -3.04 0.98 -8.48
C TYR A 13 -2.61 2.23 -7.70
N PHE A 14 -1.60 2.97 -8.17
CA PHE A 14 -1.13 4.18 -7.49
C PHE A 14 -2.21 5.27 -7.41
N LEU A 15 -3.01 5.44 -8.46
CA LEU A 15 -4.07 6.45 -8.47
C LEU A 15 -5.14 6.18 -7.41
N ILE A 16 -5.55 4.92 -7.23
CA ILE A 16 -6.55 4.53 -6.22
C ILE A 16 -5.97 4.62 -4.81
N HIS A 17 -4.65 4.43 -4.62
CA HIS A 17 -4.03 4.53 -3.31
C HIS A 17 -3.99 5.97 -2.77
N ILE A 18 -4.02 6.99 -3.63
CA ILE A 18 -4.06 8.39 -3.19
C ILE A 18 -5.25 8.67 -2.26
N PRO A 19 -6.53 8.47 -2.67
CA PRO A 19 -7.66 8.71 -1.78
C PRO A 19 -7.72 7.71 -0.62
N ILE A 20 -7.27 6.46 -0.80
CA ILE A 20 -7.21 5.47 0.29
C ILE A 20 -6.28 5.96 1.39
N THR A 21 -5.06 6.37 1.07
CA THR A 21 -4.11 6.84 2.08
C THR A 21 -4.55 8.15 2.72
N ILE A 22 -5.20 9.05 1.97
CA ILE A 22 -5.71 10.30 2.52
C ILE A 22 -6.87 10.05 3.50
N PHE A 23 -7.84 9.20 3.16
CA PHE A 23 -9.07 9.07 3.94
C PHE A 23 -9.09 7.87 4.91
N ILE A 24 -8.41 6.78 4.57
CA ILE A 24 -8.43 5.53 5.34
C ILE A 24 -7.13 5.42 6.15
N ASP A 25 -5.96 5.34 5.50
CA ASP A 25 -4.71 5.05 6.22
C ASP A 25 -4.39 6.17 7.22
N SER A 26 -4.52 7.43 6.81
CA SER A 26 -4.24 8.60 7.67
C SER A 26 -5.06 8.62 8.96
N SER A 27 -6.20 7.92 9.02
CA SER A 27 -7.03 7.84 10.23
C SER A 27 -6.30 7.25 11.44
N CYS A 28 -5.24 6.47 11.22
CA CYS A 28 -4.42 5.90 12.30
C CYS A 28 -3.52 6.94 13.00
N VAL A 29 -3.24 8.06 12.33
CA VAL A 29 -2.27 9.09 12.78
C VAL A 29 -2.91 10.46 12.95
N VAL A 30 -4.03 10.74 12.28
CA VAL A 30 -4.80 11.98 12.41
C VAL A 30 -5.84 11.82 13.54
N PRO A 31 -5.94 12.74 14.52
CA PRO A 31 -6.98 12.69 15.55
C PRO A 31 -8.40 12.72 14.93
N SER A 32 -9.35 12.04 15.57
CA SER A 32 -10.70 11.85 15.01
C SER A 32 -11.44 13.17 14.79
N GLU A 33 -11.14 14.22 15.57
CA GLU A 33 -11.73 15.55 15.40
C GLU A 33 -11.42 16.21 14.04
N TYR A 34 -10.32 15.81 13.40
CA TYR A 34 -9.88 16.36 12.10
C TYR A 34 -10.25 15.45 10.92
N GLN A 35 -10.85 14.28 11.18
CA GLN A 35 -11.26 13.35 10.14
C GLN A 35 -12.66 13.71 9.61
N LEU A 36 -12.87 13.46 8.32
CA LEU A 36 -14.19 13.64 7.71
C LEU A 36 -15.13 12.52 8.17
N SER A 37 -16.40 12.85 8.40
CA SER A 37 -17.39 11.89 8.89
C SER A 37 -17.57 10.68 7.97
N PHE A 38 -17.54 10.88 6.65
CA PHE A 38 -17.62 9.77 5.70
C PHE A 38 -16.39 8.85 5.78
N ALA A 39 -15.22 9.40 6.07
CA ALA A 39 -13.98 8.64 6.14
C ALA A 39 -14.00 7.72 7.38
N GLN A 40 -14.48 8.24 8.51
CA GLN A 40 -14.73 7.45 9.72
C GLN A 40 -15.69 6.29 9.45
N GLN A 41 -16.80 6.54 8.74
CA GLN A 41 -17.75 5.48 8.38
C GLN A 41 -17.12 4.36 7.53
N ILE A 42 -16.22 4.71 6.61
CA ILE A 42 -15.49 3.73 5.80
C ILE A 42 -14.52 2.92 6.67
N VAL A 43 -13.80 3.57 7.58
CA VAL A 43 -12.88 2.90 8.52
C VAL A 43 -13.66 1.96 9.45
N ASP A 44 -14.77 2.42 10.03
CA ASP A 44 -15.64 1.59 10.89
C ASP A 44 -16.22 0.40 10.12
N PHE A 45 -16.60 0.60 8.86
CA PHE A 45 -17.04 -0.48 7.98
C PHE A 45 -15.92 -1.49 7.73
N HIS A 46 -14.68 -1.03 7.49
CA HIS A 46 -13.52 -1.91 7.32
C HIS A 46 -13.22 -2.73 8.58
N ILE A 47 -13.22 -2.09 9.75
CA ILE A 47 -13.00 -2.72 11.05
C ILE A 47 -14.06 -3.78 11.31
N SER A 48 -15.34 -3.42 11.22
CA SER A 48 -16.45 -4.33 11.52
C SER A 48 -16.56 -5.49 10.53
N THR A 49 -16.29 -5.25 9.25
CA THR A 49 -16.37 -6.28 8.21
C THR A 49 -15.24 -7.28 8.30
N ASN A 50 -14.02 -6.84 8.62
CA ASN A 50 -12.82 -7.67 8.56
C ASN A 50 -12.26 -8.08 9.92
N ASN A 51 -12.78 -7.55 11.02
CA ASN A 51 -12.19 -7.64 12.36
C ASN A 51 -10.76 -7.08 12.34
N ASP A 52 -10.61 -5.91 11.72
CA ASP A 52 -9.32 -5.31 11.45
C ASP A 52 -8.72 -4.72 12.73
N ILE A 53 -7.93 -5.52 13.43
CA ILE A 53 -7.30 -5.11 14.70
C ILE A 53 -6.15 -4.12 14.51
N LEU A 54 -5.58 -4.00 13.31
CA LEU A 54 -4.57 -2.99 13.01
C LEU A 54 -5.20 -1.60 13.00
N LEU A 55 -6.39 -1.48 12.42
CA LEU A 55 -7.17 -0.23 12.41
C LEU A 55 -7.92 0.00 13.74
N ALA A 56 -8.45 -1.04 14.38
CA ALA A 56 -9.19 -0.90 15.63
C ALA A 56 -8.28 -0.54 16.83
N HIS A 57 -7.08 -1.11 16.87
CA HIS A 57 -6.13 -0.96 17.97
C HIS A 57 -4.72 -0.64 17.46
N PRO A 58 -4.53 0.52 16.77
CA PRO A 58 -3.28 0.84 16.10
C PRO A 58 -2.13 1.02 17.10
N GLN A 59 -1.14 0.15 16.97
CA GLN A 59 0.06 0.05 17.76
C GLN A 59 1.03 1.17 17.37
N THR A 60 1.89 1.61 18.27
CA THR A 60 2.81 2.73 17.99
C THR A 60 3.70 2.47 16.77
N TRP A 61 4.21 1.25 16.59
CA TRP A 61 5.00 0.90 15.41
C TRP A 61 4.18 0.93 14.12
N PHE A 62 2.90 0.53 14.17
CA PHE A 62 2.00 0.58 13.02
C PHE A 62 1.70 2.02 12.62
N LYS A 63 1.46 2.90 13.61
CA LYS A 63 1.31 4.34 13.38
C LYS A 63 2.55 4.96 12.74
N ILE A 64 3.75 4.48 13.08
CA ILE A 64 4.98 4.92 12.41
C ILE A 64 4.96 4.50 10.94
N PHE A 65 4.59 3.26 10.61
CA PHE A 65 4.46 2.82 9.22
C PHE A 65 3.45 3.65 8.43
N VAL A 66 2.26 3.88 8.99
CA VAL A 66 1.25 4.76 8.38
C VAL A 66 1.77 6.19 8.23
N THR A 67 2.55 6.70 9.18
CA THR A 67 3.19 8.02 9.03
C THR A 67 4.12 8.04 7.81
N PHE A 68 4.90 6.98 7.60
CA PHE A 68 5.72 6.84 6.39
C PHE A 68 4.88 6.72 5.12
N GLU A 69 3.74 6.04 5.16
CA GLU A 69 2.80 5.98 4.04
C GLU A 69 2.31 7.38 3.66
N VAL A 70 1.87 8.17 4.64
CA VAL A 70 1.35 9.53 4.42
C VAL A 70 2.46 10.50 3.99
N VAL A 71 3.65 10.43 4.59
CA VAL A 71 4.72 11.43 4.36
C VAL A 71 5.59 11.08 3.15
N PHE A 72 5.81 9.79 2.86
CA PHE A 72 6.70 9.35 1.78
C PHE A 72 5.97 8.66 0.65
N GLN A 73 5.08 7.69 0.92
CA GLN A 73 4.43 6.94 -0.16
C GLN A 73 3.39 7.78 -0.89
N LEU A 74 2.60 8.60 -0.19
CA LEU A 74 1.57 9.44 -0.80
C LEU A 74 2.14 10.44 -1.82
N PRO A 75 3.21 11.21 -1.53
CA PRO A 75 3.89 12.00 -2.57
C PRO A 75 4.41 11.17 -3.73
N LEU A 76 4.92 9.96 -3.47
CA LEU A 76 5.38 9.05 -4.51
C LEU A 76 4.23 8.54 -5.39
N PHE A 77 3.05 8.27 -4.85
CA PHE A 77 1.87 7.91 -5.64
C PHE A 77 1.51 9.00 -6.64
N VAL A 78 1.49 10.26 -6.18
CA VAL A 78 1.26 11.42 -7.06
C VAL A 78 2.36 11.52 -8.12
N TYR A 79 3.63 11.36 -7.73
CA TYR A 79 4.76 11.35 -8.66
C TYR A 79 4.62 10.26 -9.74
N PHE A 80 4.29 9.02 -9.37
CA PHE A 80 4.12 7.92 -10.32
C PHE A 80 2.97 8.16 -11.29
N VAL A 81 1.82 8.64 -10.79
CA VAL A 81 0.66 9.02 -11.60
C VAL A 81 1.04 10.10 -12.61
N VAL A 82 1.72 11.17 -12.17
CA VAL A 82 2.14 12.27 -13.05
C VAL A 82 3.15 11.80 -14.11
N LYS A 83 4.14 10.98 -13.73
CA LYS A 83 5.13 10.43 -14.67
C LYS A 83 4.48 9.59 -15.75
N TYR A 84 3.49 8.78 -15.39
CA TYR A 84 2.71 7.98 -16.34
C TYR A 84 1.87 8.85 -17.28
N LEU A 85 1.14 9.83 -16.76
CA LEU A 85 0.30 10.74 -17.57
C LEU A 85 1.11 11.59 -18.55
N ARG A 86 2.38 11.85 -18.24
CA ARG A 86 3.32 12.56 -19.12
C ARG A 86 4.11 11.65 -20.07
N ASP A 87 3.80 10.34 -20.08
CA ASP A 87 4.53 9.32 -20.85
C ASP A 87 6.06 9.37 -20.63
N SER A 88 6.46 9.61 -19.38
CA SER A 88 7.83 9.93 -18.98
C SER A 88 8.40 8.90 -18.01
N LEU A 89 8.20 7.61 -18.32
CA LEU A 89 8.67 6.50 -17.47
C LEU A 89 10.18 6.27 -17.67
N ASP A 90 10.99 7.11 -17.04
CA ASP A 90 12.45 7.07 -17.07
C ASP A 90 13.06 6.15 -16.00
N VAL A 91 14.39 6.08 -15.95
CA VAL A 91 15.12 5.25 -14.97
C VAL A 91 14.76 5.65 -13.53
N ASP A 92 14.61 6.95 -13.26
CA ASP A 92 14.27 7.45 -11.93
C ASP A 92 12.89 6.97 -11.48
N TYR A 93 11.89 6.97 -12.37
CA TYR A 93 10.58 6.37 -12.09
C TYR A 93 10.71 4.93 -11.57
N TYR A 94 11.50 4.10 -12.24
CA TYR A 94 11.68 2.71 -11.84
C TYR A 94 12.55 2.54 -10.59
N LEU A 95 13.56 3.39 -10.37
CA LEU A 95 14.34 3.39 -9.13
C LEU A 95 13.46 3.72 -7.92
N TRP A 96 12.63 4.76 -8.02
CA TRP A 96 11.67 5.10 -6.97
C TRP A 96 10.60 4.02 -6.78
N SER A 97 10.19 3.36 -7.86
CA SER A 97 9.28 2.21 -7.80
C SER A 97 9.85 1.06 -6.96
N ILE A 98 11.15 0.79 -7.03
CA ILE A 98 11.82 -0.24 -6.20
C ILE A 98 11.81 0.16 -4.72
N VAL A 99 12.17 1.42 -4.42
CA VAL A 99 12.17 1.95 -3.04
C VAL A 99 10.77 1.85 -2.43
N TYR A 100 9.77 2.31 -3.17
CA TYR A 100 8.37 2.21 -2.79
C TYR A 100 7.96 0.74 -2.57
N GLY A 101 8.21 -0.12 -3.56
CA GLY A 101 7.74 -1.51 -3.53
C GLY A 101 8.35 -2.30 -2.38
N PHE A 102 9.62 -2.05 -2.06
CA PHE A 102 10.26 -2.62 -0.88
C PHE A 102 9.61 -2.11 0.40
N ASN A 103 9.44 -0.79 0.54
CA ASN A 103 8.90 -0.19 1.75
C ASN A 103 7.47 -0.69 2.04
N ALA A 104 6.55 -0.60 1.07
CA ALA A 104 5.16 -1.03 1.22
C ALA A 104 5.04 -2.55 1.46
N GLY A 105 5.83 -3.35 0.73
CA GLY A 105 5.85 -4.79 0.93
C GLY A 105 6.39 -5.20 2.30
N PHE A 106 7.44 -4.52 2.77
CA PHE A 106 8.06 -4.81 4.06
C PHE A 106 7.18 -4.41 5.25
N THR A 107 6.58 -3.21 5.25
CA THR A 107 5.68 -2.78 6.33
C THR A 107 4.48 -3.71 6.43
N THR A 108 3.87 -4.07 5.29
CA THR A 108 2.75 -5.03 5.25
C THR A 108 3.18 -6.42 5.73
N PHE A 109 4.36 -6.89 5.33
CA PHE A 109 4.90 -8.17 5.81
C PHE A 109 5.02 -8.19 7.34
N VAL A 110 5.55 -7.11 7.95
CA VAL A 110 5.61 -6.98 9.40
C VAL A 110 4.21 -7.03 10.02
N CYS A 111 3.22 -6.34 9.45
CA CYS A 111 1.84 -6.40 9.90
C CYS A 111 1.27 -7.83 9.87
N LEU A 112 1.48 -8.57 8.78
CA LEU A 112 0.99 -9.95 8.65
C LEU A 112 1.65 -10.91 9.65
N VAL A 113 2.96 -10.78 9.86
CA VAL A 113 3.68 -11.58 10.86
C VAL A 113 3.15 -11.27 12.26
N TRP A 114 2.98 -9.99 12.58
CA TRP A 114 2.43 -9.55 13.86
C TRP A 114 1.00 -10.09 14.08
N LEU A 115 0.13 -10.01 13.07
CA LEU A 115 -1.21 -10.60 13.11
C LEU A 115 -1.15 -12.11 13.40
N GLY A 116 -0.28 -12.85 12.72
CA GLY A 116 -0.14 -14.29 12.91
C GLY A 116 0.32 -14.70 14.32
N ILE A 117 1.07 -13.83 15.01
CA ILE A 117 1.58 -14.06 16.36
C ILE A 117 0.55 -13.62 17.42
N GLU A 118 -0.03 -12.43 17.26
CA GLU A 118 -0.77 -11.75 18.33
C GLU A 118 -2.29 -11.88 18.24
N TYR A 119 -2.87 -12.44 17.16
CA TYR A 119 -4.33 -12.42 16.96
C TYR A 119 -5.13 -13.00 18.14
N LYS A 120 -4.59 -14.02 18.84
CA LYS A 120 -5.26 -14.64 20.00
C LYS A 120 -5.39 -13.69 21.19
N SER A 121 -4.49 -12.73 21.33
CA SER A 121 -4.52 -11.70 22.38
C SER A 121 -5.68 -10.71 22.18
N TYR A 122 -6.33 -10.73 21.01
CA TYR A 122 -7.46 -9.87 20.63
C TYR A 122 -8.74 -10.68 20.37
N ASP A 123 -8.85 -11.88 20.94
CA ASP A 123 -10.03 -12.77 20.82
C ASP A 123 -10.45 -13.11 19.37
N LEU A 124 -9.52 -13.01 18.42
CA LEU A 124 -9.76 -13.41 17.04
C LEU A 124 -9.68 -14.93 16.88
N THR A 125 -10.58 -15.47 16.08
CA THR A 125 -10.54 -16.87 15.62
C THR A 125 -9.59 -17.04 14.44
N THR A 126 -9.07 -18.26 14.24
CA THR A 126 -8.20 -18.58 13.10
C THR A 126 -8.82 -18.20 11.73
N PRO A 127 -10.11 -18.45 11.46
CA PRO A 127 -10.73 -18.03 10.20
C PRO A 127 -10.77 -16.51 10.03
N GLN A 128 -10.98 -15.73 11.11
CA GLN A 128 -10.98 -14.27 11.06
C GLN A 128 -9.60 -13.73 10.71
N VAL A 129 -8.52 -14.24 11.34
CA VAL A 129 -7.16 -13.78 11.00
C VAL A 129 -6.75 -14.21 9.59
N ILE A 130 -7.14 -15.39 9.11
CA ILE A 130 -6.89 -15.81 7.71
C ILE A 130 -7.59 -14.86 6.73
N LYS A 131 -8.86 -14.50 7.01
CA LYS A 131 -9.60 -13.53 6.20
C LYS A 131 -8.87 -12.18 6.18
N LEU A 132 -8.45 -11.68 7.35
CA LEU A 132 -7.73 -10.41 7.46
C LEU A 132 -6.40 -10.43 6.71
N CYS A 133 -5.60 -11.49 6.87
CA CYS A 133 -4.38 -11.69 6.10
C CYS A 133 -4.65 -11.70 4.59
N GLY A 134 -5.77 -12.28 4.15
CA GLY A 134 -6.21 -12.24 2.75
C GLY A 134 -6.52 -10.84 2.24
N VAL A 135 -7.07 -9.96 3.09
CA VAL A 135 -7.30 -8.53 2.76
C VAL A 135 -5.98 -7.79 2.57
N TYR A 136 -4.97 -8.09 3.38
CA TYR A 136 -3.66 -7.42 3.33
C TYR A 136 -2.67 -8.05 2.32
N ALA A 137 -2.86 -9.30 1.90
CA ALA A 137 -1.96 -9.99 0.97
C ALA A 137 -1.69 -9.25 -0.36
N PRO A 138 -2.66 -8.57 -1.00
CA PRO A 138 -2.40 -7.77 -2.19
C PRO A 138 -1.33 -6.69 -1.99
N TYR A 139 -1.21 -6.13 -0.78
CA TYR A 139 -0.23 -5.11 -0.42
C TYR A 139 1.18 -5.68 -0.19
N ILE A 140 1.39 -6.98 -0.39
CA ILE A 140 2.72 -7.59 -0.58
C ILE A 140 2.91 -7.98 -2.03
N ILE A 141 1.90 -8.63 -2.63
CA ILE A 141 1.99 -9.18 -3.98
C ILE A 141 2.20 -8.07 -5.01
N ILE A 142 1.43 -6.97 -4.92
CA ILE A 142 1.54 -5.88 -5.90
C ILE A 142 2.85 -5.10 -5.72
N PRO A 143 3.30 -4.74 -4.51
CA PRO A 143 4.63 -4.15 -4.33
C PRO A 143 5.79 -5.02 -4.82
N LEU A 144 5.70 -6.36 -4.68
CA LEU A 144 6.68 -7.27 -5.30
C LEU A 144 6.63 -7.21 -6.84
N LEU A 145 5.44 -7.16 -7.44
CA LEU A 145 5.27 -6.96 -8.88
C LEU A 145 5.87 -5.64 -9.34
N VAL A 146 5.70 -4.56 -8.57
CA VAL A 146 6.32 -3.24 -8.85
C VAL A 146 7.84 -3.37 -8.91
N ILE A 147 8.46 -4.02 -7.92
CA ILE A 147 9.91 -4.24 -7.87
C ILE A 147 10.38 -5.04 -9.10
N VAL A 148 9.74 -6.16 -9.40
CA VAL A 148 10.11 -7.03 -10.53
C VAL A 148 9.99 -6.30 -11.86
N ASN A 149 8.88 -5.57 -12.08
CA ASN A 149 8.68 -4.77 -13.30
C ASN A 149 9.77 -3.69 -13.42
N ALA A 150 10.07 -2.99 -12.33
CA ALA A 150 11.08 -1.93 -12.33
C ALA A 150 12.49 -2.45 -12.68
N PHE A 151 12.94 -3.55 -12.07
CA PHE A 151 14.23 -4.16 -12.42
C PHE A 151 14.28 -4.59 -13.89
N TYR A 152 13.22 -5.21 -14.39
CA TYR A 152 13.13 -5.61 -15.79
C TYR A 152 13.26 -4.41 -16.74
N LYS A 153 12.49 -3.34 -16.49
CA LYS A 153 12.49 -2.12 -17.33
C LYS A 153 13.83 -1.41 -17.32
N ILE A 154 14.45 -1.24 -16.16
CA ILE A 154 15.80 -0.64 -16.05
C ILE A 154 16.81 -1.43 -16.88
N LYS A 155 16.80 -2.77 -16.77
CA LYS A 155 17.70 -3.63 -17.54
C LYS A 155 17.47 -3.48 -19.05
N THR A 156 16.23 -3.49 -19.50
CA THR A 156 15.88 -3.32 -20.92
C THR A 156 16.28 -1.94 -21.46
N MET A 157 16.20 -0.88 -20.66
CA MET A 157 16.62 0.47 -21.07
C MET A 157 18.13 0.56 -21.27
N LYS A 158 18.92 0.00 -20.33
CA LYS A 158 20.39 0.00 -20.45
C LYS A 158 20.89 -0.76 -21.68
N LEU A 159 20.24 -1.89 -22.01
CA LEU A 159 20.59 -2.67 -23.20
C LEU A 159 20.31 -1.96 -24.54
N LYS A 160 19.53 -0.88 -24.56
CA LYS A 160 19.26 -0.10 -25.78
C LYS A 160 20.23 1.06 -25.98
N THR A 161 20.98 1.43 -24.93
CA THR A 161 21.95 2.53 -24.96
C THR A 161 23.37 2.06 -25.22
N ASP A 162 23.61 0.74 -25.16
CA ASP A 162 24.86 0.06 -25.53
C ASP A 162 24.78 -0.46 -26.98
#